data_AF-A0A359ALM0-F1
#
_entry.id   AF-A0A359ALM0-F1
#
_cell.length_a   1.000
_cell.length_b   1.000
_cell.length_c   1.000
_cell.angle_alpha   90.00
_cell.angle_beta   90.00
_cell.angle_gamma   90.00
#
_symmetry.space_group_name_H-M   'P 1'
#
loop_
_entity.id
_entity.type
_entity.pdbx_description
1 polymer ?
#
loop_
_entity_poly.entity_id
_entity_poly.type
_entity_poly.pdbx_seq_one_letter_code
_entity_poly.pdbx_strand_id
1 'polypeptide(L)'
;MIKLKKLLILAVLVNFVITISPAWAQIPAINGEVDPDFNPNMIITDEELTNANTMSHEDIAAFLKNKSSSLANYEIIDPATGLNKTATEIIFQASQNYQINPRVLLVLLQKEQSLVENSTPTQYNFDWATGYARCDACDQNDP
;
A
#
# COMPACT_ATOMS: atom_id res chain seq x y z
N MET A 1 46.86 56.06 11.79
CA MET A 1 45.45 55.61 11.72
C MET A 1 45.25 54.15 11.26
N ILE A 2 46.23 53.49 10.63
CA ILE A 2 46.09 52.10 10.12
C ILE A 2 46.27 51.02 11.22
N LYS A 3 47.11 51.25 12.24
CA LYS A 3 47.36 50.26 13.33
C LYS A 3 46.17 50.07 14.28
N LEU A 4 45.40 51.13 14.56
CA LEU A 4 44.24 51.08 15.47
C LEU A 4 43.03 50.37 14.82
N LYS A 5 42.81 50.55 13.51
CA LYS A 5 41.78 49.83 12.75
C LYS A 5 42.05 48.32 12.68
N LYS A 6 43.32 47.91 12.52
CA LYS A 6 43.70 46.48 12.51
C LYS A 6 43.53 45.80 13.87
N LEU A 7 43.78 46.50 14.98
CA LEU A 7 43.60 45.96 16.34
C LEU A 7 42.12 45.79 16.71
N LEU A 8 41.26 46.72 16.28
CA LEU A 8 39.81 46.63 16.44
C LEU A 8 39.19 45.50 15.61
N ILE A 9 39.65 45.29 14.38
CA ILE A 9 39.18 44.19 13.51
C ILE A 9 39.57 42.82 14.09
N LEU A 10 40.77 42.70 14.69
CA LEU A 10 41.23 41.45 15.28
C LEU A 10 40.47 41.09 16.58
N ALA A 11 40.15 42.08 17.41
CA ALA A 11 39.37 41.87 18.64
C ALA A 11 37.89 41.51 18.36
N VAL A 12 37.30 42.04 17.28
CA VAL A 12 35.94 41.69 16.84
C VAL A 12 35.90 40.27 16.27
N LEU A 13 36.93 39.83 15.55
CA LEU A 13 37.00 38.47 15.00
C LEU A 13 37.21 37.39 16.08
N VAL A 14 38.00 37.65 17.11
CA VAL A 14 38.23 36.68 18.20
C VAL A 14 36.98 36.50 19.07
N ASN A 15 36.21 37.56 19.32
CA ASN A 15 34.94 37.47 20.04
C ASN A 15 33.78 36.88 19.21
N PHE A 16 33.92 36.82 17.88
CA PHE A 16 32.92 36.19 17.01
C PHE A 16 33.09 34.66 16.91
N VAL A 17 34.29 34.14 17.15
CA VAL A 17 34.57 32.69 17.09
C VAL A 17 34.25 31.98 18.42
N ILE A 18 34.23 32.68 19.55
CA ILE A 18 34.02 32.08 20.88
C ILE A 18 32.52 31.93 21.25
N THR A 19 31.60 32.55 20.52
CA THR A 19 30.14 32.44 20.76
C THR A 19 29.42 31.45 19.87
N ILE A 20 30.10 30.81 18.92
CA ILE A 20 29.56 29.70 18.14
C ILE A 20 29.70 28.43 18.98
N SER A 21 28.85 28.33 20.01
CA SER A 21 28.49 27.04 20.57
C SER A 21 28.12 26.09 19.41
N PRO A 22 28.55 24.81 19.43
CA PRO A 22 28.14 23.88 18.41
C PRO A 22 26.65 23.59 18.61
N ALA A 23 25.80 24.42 18.02
CA ALA A 23 24.35 24.20 17.90
C ALA A 23 24.02 22.94 17.07
N TRP A 24 25.05 22.20 16.61
CA TRP A 24 24.93 20.93 15.91
C TRP A 24 25.05 19.71 16.83
N ALA A 25 25.35 19.89 18.12
CA ALA A 25 25.48 18.79 19.08
C ALA A 25 24.20 18.53 19.90
N GLN A 26 23.06 19.11 19.52
CA GLN A 26 21.77 18.85 20.15
C GLN A 26 20.82 18.28 19.11
N ILE A 27 21.11 17.07 18.62
CA ILE A 27 20.02 16.21 18.17
C ILE A 27 19.39 15.74 19.48
N PRO A 28 18.20 16.21 19.88
CA PRO A 28 17.51 15.61 21.01
C PRO A 28 17.41 14.12 20.69
N ALA A 29 17.81 13.27 21.63
CA ALA A 29 17.45 11.86 21.53
C ALA A 29 15.94 11.84 21.32
N ILE A 30 15.51 11.42 20.13
CA ILE A 30 14.12 11.07 19.86
C ILE A 30 13.85 9.80 20.65
N ASN A 31 13.73 9.96 21.97
CA ASN A 31 12.98 9.05 22.82
C ASN A 31 11.52 9.34 22.49
N GLY A 32 11.10 8.97 21.29
CA GLY A 32 9.69 8.96 20.93
C GLY A 32 9.00 8.10 21.99
N GLU A 33 8.05 8.69 22.69
CA GLU A 33 7.20 7.95 23.62
C GLU A 33 6.59 6.80 22.83
N VAL A 34 6.85 5.56 23.26
CA VAL A 34 6.18 4.40 22.67
C VAL A 34 4.70 4.63 22.91
N ASP A 35 3.92 4.65 21.83
CA ASP A 35 2.48 4.78 21.90
C ASP A 35 1.96 3.81 23.00
N PRO A 36 1.33 4.32 24.08
CA PRO A 36 0.91 3.48 25.19
C PRO A 36 -0.11 2.41 24.76
N ASP A 37 -0.75 2.61 23.61
CA ASP A 37 -1.70 1.66 23.02
C ASP A 37 -1.04 0.67 22.05
N PHE A 38 0.28 0.79 21.79
CA PHE A 38 1.01 -0.13 20.92
C PHE A 38 1.08 -1.53 21.54
N ASN A 39 0.44 -2.49 20.87
CA ASN A 39 0.51 -3.90 21.22
C ASN A 39 1.27 -4.68 20.14
N PRO A 40 2.52 -5.15 20.41
CA PRO A 40 3.30 -5.89 19.41
C PRO A 40 2.69 -7.24 19.01
N ASN A 41 1.74 -7.77 19.79
CA ASN A 41 1.02 -8.99 19.44
C ASN A 41 -0.19 -8.72 18.53
N MET A 42 -0.62 -7.46 18.37
CA MET A 42 -1.73 -7.07 17.52
C MET A 42 -1.19 -6.63 16.15
N ILE A 43 -0.88 -7.60 15.29
CA ILE A 43 -0.33 -7.33 13.95
C ILE A 43 -1.43 -6.88 12.98
N ILE A 44 -2.57 -7.57 13.00
CA ILE A 44 -3.76 -7.24 12.22
C ILE A 44 -4.99 -7.67 13.03
N THR A 45 -6.05 -6.88 13.01
CA THR A 45 -7.31 -7.20 13.70
C THR A 45 -8.18 -8.07 12.82
N ASP A 46 -9.04 -8.89 13.43
CA ASP A 46 -10.07 -9.65 12.71
C ASP A 46 -10.95 -8.71 11.88
N GLU A 47 -11.27 -7.54 12.40
CA GLU A 47 -12.04 -6.52 11.68
C GLU A 47 -11.35 -6.07 10.39
N GLU A 48 -10.03 -5.84 10.40
CA GLU A 48 -9.31 -5.48 9.17
C GLU A 48 -9.32 -6.64 8.15
N LEU A 49 -9.55 -7.88 8.58
CA LEU A 49 -9.70 -9.03 7.67
C LEU A 49 -11.14 -9.21 7.18
N THR A 50 -12.16 -8.90 8.00
CA THR A 50 -13.56 -9.28 7.73
C THR A 50 -14.50 -8.12 7.43
N ASN A 51 -14.11 -6.86 7.68
CA ASN A 51 -14.99 -5.72 7.44
C ASN A 51 -15.17 -5.48 5.93
N ALA A 52 -16.30 -5.96 5.40
CA ALA A 52 -16.63 -5.85 3.98
C ALA A 52 -16.94 -4.40 3.54
N ASN A 53 -17.24 -3.49 4.47
CA ASN A 53 -17.66 -2.12 4.18
C ASN A 53 -16.49 -1.12 4.05
N THR A 54 -15.23 -1.58 4.00
CA THR A 54 -14.05 -0.70 3.96
C THR A 54 -13.79 -0.07 2.59
N MET A 55 -14.45 -0.57 1.53
CA MET A 55 -14.47 0.00 0.19
C MET A 55 -15.86 -0.19 -0.43
N SER A 56 -16.41 0.86 -1.03
CA SER A 56 -17.60 0.75 -1.89
C SER A 56 -17.26 0.14 -3.25
N HIS A 57 -18.28 -0.22 -4.02
CA HIS A 57 -18.11 -0.62 -5.42
C HIS A 57 -17.34 0.45 -6.22
N GLU A 58 -17.69 1.73 -6.02
CA GLU A 58 -17.01 2.87 -6.65
C GLU A 58 -15.55 3.00 -6.24
N ASP A 59 -15.23 2.77 -4.96
CA ASP A 59 -13.84 2.81 -4.47
C ASP A 59 -12.99 1.72 -5.12
N ILE A 60 -13.52 0.51 -5.29
CA ILE A 60 -12.83 -0.60 -5.95
C ILE A 60 -12.57 -0.25 -7.43
N ALA A 61 -13.58 0.26 -8.14
CA ALA A 61 -13.44 0.69 -9.53
C ALA A 61 -12.38 1.79 -9.67
N ALA A 62 -12.42 2.81 -8.81
CA ALA A 62 -11.46 3.91 -8.81
C ALA A 62 -10.05 3.42 -8.50
N PHE A 63 -9.89 2.51 -7.55
CA PHE A 63 -8.61 1.91 -7.19
C PHE A 63 -7.98 1.15 -8.36
N LEU A 64 -8.72 0.23 -8.99
CA LEU A 64 -8.23 -0.55 -10.13
C LEU A 64 -7.87 0.36 -11.31
N LYS A 65 -8.67 1.39 -11.58
CA LYS A 65 -8.37 2.40 -12.60
C LYS A 65 -7.09 3.16 -12.29
N ASN A 66 -6.90 3.59 -11.04
CA ASN A 66 -5.70 4.30 -10.61
C ASN A 66 -4.42 3.44 -10.75
N LYS A 67 -4.56 2.12 -10.58
CA LYS A 67 -3.47 1.16 -10.79
C LYS A 67 -3.19 0.85 -12.27
N SER A 68 -3.96 1.42 -13.20
CA SER A 68 -3.91 1.05 -14.63
C SER A 68 -4.09 -0.46 -14.84
N SER A 69 -4.88 -1.08 -13.96
CA SER A 69 -5.16 -2.51 -14.00
C SER A 69 -6.01 -2.85 -15.22
N SER A 70 -5.69 -3.97 -15.85
CA SER A 70 -6.58 -4.63 -16.81
C SER A 70 -7.95 -4.98 -16.21
N LEU A 71 -8.04 -5.27 -14.91
CA LEU A 71 -9.30 -5.55 -14.22
C LEU A 71 -10.28 -4.38 -14.25
N ALA A 72 -9.80 -3.14 -14.39
CA ALA A 72 -10.66 -1.96 -14.47
C ALA A 72 -11.63 -1.98 -15.66
N ASN A 73 -11.30 -2.74 -16.72
CA ASN A 73 -12.13 -2.90 -17.92
C ASN A 73 -12.51 -4.37 -18.17
N TYR A 74 -12.25 -5.26 -17.21
CA TYR A 74 -12.54 -6.68 -17.37
C TYR A 74 -14.03 -6.94 -17.19
N GLU A 75 -14.59 -7.75 -18.09
CA GLU A 75 -15.97 -8.19 -18.08
C GLU A 75 -16.07 -9.67 -18.46
N ILE A 76 -16.99 -10.39 -17.83
CA ILE A 76 -17.28 -11.79 -18.12
C ILE A 76 -18.76 -12.08 -17.94
N ILE A 77 -19.28 -13.01 -18.74
CA ILE A 77 -20.62 -13.57 -18.52
C ILE A 77 -20.55 -14.55 -17.36
N ASP A 78 -21.26 -14.25 -16.28
CA ASP A 78 -21.40 -15.15 -15.14
C ASP A 78 -22.13 -16.43 -15.59
N PRO A 79 -21.49 -17.62 -15.52
CA PRO A 79 -22.10 -18.85 -15.99
C PRO A 79 -23.32 -19.28 -15.17
N ALA A 80 -23.45 -18.83 -13.91
CA ALA A 80 -24.58 -19.17 -13.06
C ALA A 80 -25.84 -18.34 -13.39
N THR A 81 -25.66 -17.10 -13.85
CA THR A 81 -26.77 -16.15 -14.06
C THR A 81 -26.97 -15.75 -15.52
N GLY A 82 -25.98 -15.94 -16.38
CA GLY A 82 -25.97 -15.47 -17.78
C GLY A 82 -25.81 -13.95 -17.94
N LEU A 83 -25.56 -13.23 -16.85
CA LEU A 83 -25.43 -11.77 -16.86
C LEU A 83 -23.96 -11.35 -17.01
N ASN A 84 -23.73 -10.22 -17.68
CA ASN A 84 -22.40 -9.62 -17.75
C ASN A 84 -22.02 -9.03 -16.39
N LYS A 85 -20.81 -9.36 -15.91
CA LYS A 85 -20.23 -8.86 -14.66
C LYS A 85 -18.86 -8.26 -14.90
N THR A 86 -18.61 -7.11 -14.28
CA THR A 86 -17.29 -6.50 -14.24
C THR A 86 -16.44 -7.15 -13.13
N ALA A 87 -15.12 -7.04 -13.21
CA ALA A 87 -14.25 -7.48 -12.10
C ALA A 87 -14.58 -6.73 -10.79
N THR A 88 -14.92 -5.45 -10.86
CA THR A 88 -15.34 -4.65 -9.70
C THR A 88 -16.56 -5.25 -9.03
N GLU A 89 -17.59 -5.59 -9.80
CA GLU A 89 -18.82 -6.20 -9.28
C GLU A 89 -18.51 -7.56 -8.63
N ILE A 90 -17.67 -8.37 -9.25
CA ILE A 90 -17.27 -9.68 -8.72
C ILE A 90 -16.55 -9.53 -7.38
N ILE A 91 -15.57 -8.63 -7.28
CA ILE A 91 -14.81 -8.39 -6.04
C ILE A 91 -15.73 -7.85 -4.94
N PHE A 92 -16.59 -6.88 -5.27
CA PHE A 92 -17.54 -6.30 -4.33
C PHE A 92 -18.54 -7.34 -3.82
N GLN A 93 -19.18 -8.09 -4.71
CA GLN A 93 -20.12 -9.15 -4.32
C GLN A 93 -19.44 -10.24 -3.49
N ALA A 94 -18.22 -10.67 -3.85
CA ALA A 94 -17.49 -11.65 -3.06
C ALA A 94 -17.20 -11.14 -1.64
N SER A 95 -16.77 -9.88 -1.51
CA SER A 95 -16.56 -9.23 -0.22
C SER A 95 -17.84 -9.24 0.64
N GLN A 96 -18.96 -8.80 0.06
CA GLN A 96 -20.24 -8.74 0.78
C GLN A 96 -20.78 -10.13 1.14
N ASN A 97 -20.72 -11.10 0.21
CA ASN A 97 -21.30 -12.43 0.42
C ASN A 97 -20.53 -13.24 1.46
N TYR A 98 -19.21 -13.08 1.52
CA TYR A 98 -18.35 -13.88 2.41
C TYR A 98 -17.80 -13.11 3.61
N GLN A 99 -18.18 -11.83 3.78
CA GLN A 99 -17.73 -10.99 4.88
C GLN A 99 -16.20 -10.92 4.96
N ILE A 100 -15.58 -10.63 3.81
CA ILE A 100 -14.13 -10.45 3.67
C ILE A 100 -13.87 -9.01 3.29
N ASN A 101 -12.89 -8.37 3.93
CA ASN A 101 -12.49 -7.02 3.57
C ASN A 101 -12.05 -6.97 2.08
N PRO A 102 -12.62 -6.08 1.25
CA PRO A 102 -12.30 -6.00 -0.18
C PRO A 102 -10.82 -5.70 -0.43
N ARG A 103 -10.13 -5.02 0.50
CA ARG A 103 -8.68 -4.78 0.44
C ARG A 103 -7.89 -6.09 0.50
N VAL A 104 -8.34 -7.06 1.29
CA VAL A 104 -7.72 -8.39 1.38
C VAL A 104 -7.86 -9.14 0.06
N LEU A 105 -9.03 -9.07 -0.59
CA LEU A 105 -9.25 -9.68 -1.90
C LEU A 105 -8.37 -9.06 -2.98
N LEU A 106 -8.23 -7.73 -2.98
CA LEU A 106 -7.33 -7.01 -3.90
C LEU A 106 -5.86 -7.40 -3.67
N VAL A 107 -5.43 -7.51 -2.40
CA VAL A 107 -4.09 -8.01 -2.07
C VAL A 107 -3.92 -9.44 -2.58
N LEU A 108 -4.90 -10.32 -2.39
CA LEU A 108 -4.87 -11.70 -2.86
C LEU A 108 -4.65 -11.77 -4.38
N LEU A 109 -5.46 -11.05 -5.15
CA LEU A 109 -5.31 -10.97 -6.62
C LEU A 109 -3.93 -10.45 -7.04
N GLN A 110 -3.37 -9.51 -6.28
CA GLN A 110 -2.03 -8.99 -6.54
C GLN A 110 -0.94 -10.02 -6.20
N LYS A 111 -1.00 -10.71 -5.05
CA LYS A 111 0.04 -11.67 -4.66
C LYS A 111 0.03 -12.94 -5.52
N GLU A 112 -1.13 -13.38 -6.00
CA GLU A 112 -1.24 -14.63 -6.75
C GLU A 112 -0.93 -14.44 -8.25
N GLN A 113 -1.40 -13.35 -8.86
CA GLN A 113 -1.31 -13.17 -10.32
C GLN A 113 -0.90 -11.75 -10.76
N SER A 114 -0.53 -10.86 -9.82
CA SER A 114 -0.19 -9.45 -10.09
C SER A 114 -1.29 -8.67 -10.81
N LEU A 115 -2.55 -9.13 -10.76
CA LEU A 115 -3.63 -8.59 -11.60
C LEU A 115 -3.99 -7.14 -11.27
N VAL A 116 -3.76 -6.68 -10.05
CA VAL A 116 -4.07 -5.30 -9.64
C VAL A 116 -3.14 -4.30 -10.36
N GLU A 117 -1.90 -4.66 -10.66
CA GLU A 117 -0.94 -3.76 -11.32
C GLU A 117 -0.55 -4.19 -12.74
N ASN A 118 -1.05 -5.33 -13.20
CA ASN A 118 -0.78 -5.85 -14.54
C ASN A 118 -1.76 -5.25 -15.57
N SER A 119 -1.22 -4.44 -16.49
CA SER A 119 -1.96 -3.85 -17.61
C SER A 119 -2.08 -4.79 -18.82
N THR A 120 -1.32 -5.88 -18.87
CA THR A 120 -1.29 -6.86 -19.97
C THR A 120 -1.28 -8.30 -19.46
N PRO A 121 -2.30 -8.73 -18.69
CA PRO A 121 -2.39 -10.10 -18.24
C PRO A 121 -2.65 -11.05 -19.41
N THR A 122 -2.23 -12.29 -19.21
CA THR A 122 -2.59 -13.41 -20.07
C THR A 122 -3.89 -14.04 -19.58
N GLN A 123 -4.54 -14.85 -20.43
CA GLN A 123 -5.73 -15.60 -20.03
C GLN A 123 -5.49 -16.45 -18.76
N TYR A 124 -4.30 -17.04 -18.65
CA TYR A 124 -3.86 -17.80 -17.48
C TYR A 124 -3.98 -17.01 -16.16
N ASN A 125 -3.70 -15.70 -16.19
CA ASN A 125 -3.83 -14.88 -14.97
C ASN A 125 -5.29 -14.76 -14.52
N PHE A 126 -6.25 -14.73 -15.46
CA PHE A 126 -7.67 -14.67 -15.13
C PHE A 126 -8.21 -16.03 -14.67
N ASP A 127 -7.85 -17.10 -15.38
CA ASP A 127 -8.32 -18.46 -15.07
C ASP A 127 -7.90 -18.89 -13.65
N TRP A 128 -6.71 -18.44 -13.21
CA TRP A 128 -6.13 -18.79 -11.91
C TRP A 128 -5.93 -17.56 -11.01
N ALA A 129 -6.83 -16.58 -11.10
CA ALA A 129 -6.73 -15.26 -10.45
C ALA A 129 -6.39 -15.29 -8.95
N THR A 130 -6.91 -16.29 -8.23
CA THR A 130 -6.65 -16.48 -6.79
C THR A 130 -5.97 -17.83 -6.47
N GLY A 131 -5.45 -18.53 -7.48
CA GLY A 131 -4.82 -19.85 -7.32
C GLY A 131 -5.76 -20.99 -6.92
N TYR A 132 -7.09 -20.79 -6.99
CA TYR A 132 -8.07 -21.81 -6.63
C TYR A 132 -8.05 -23.00 -7.59
N ALA A 133 -8.21 -24.22 -7.07
CA ALA A 133 -8.26 -25.47 -7.83
C ALA A 133 -7.03 -25.80 -8.69
N ARG A 134 -5.93 -25.07 -8.52
CA ARG A 134 -4.66 -25.38 -9.17
C ARG A 134 -3.85 -26.31 -8.27
N CYS A 135 -3.57 -27.53 -8.73
CA CYS A 135 -2.74 -28.45 -7.98
C CYS A 135 -1.27 -28.37 -8.44
N ASP A 136 -0.33 -28.61 -7.52
CA ASP A 136 1.11 -28.45 -7.79
C ASP A 136 1.67 -29.45 -8.81
N ALA A 137 0.97 -30.58 -9.00
CA ALA A 137 1.44 -31.71 -9.81
C ALA A 137 0.64 -31.94 -11.10
N CYS A 138 -0.48 -31.23 -11.32
CA CYS A 138 -1.32 -31.38 -12.51
C CYS A 138 -0.89 -30.44 -13.63
N ASP A 139 -1.23 -30.83 -14.86
CA ASP A 139 -1.18 -29.94 -16.00
C ASP A 139 -2.24 -28.83 -15.86
N GLN A 140 -1.97 -27.67 -16.46
CA GLN A 140 -2.90 -26.54 -16.51
C GLN A 140 -4.23 -26.84 -17.21
N ASN A 141 -4.32 -27.96 -17.93
CA ASN A 141 -5.55 -28.43 -18.59
C ASN A 141 -6.14 -29.70 -17.94
N ASP A 142 -5.61 -30.15 -16.80
CA ASP A 142 -6.16 -31.30 -16.09
C ASP A 142 -7.46 -30.87 -15.38
N PRO A 143 -8.60 -31.56 -15.61
CA PRO A 143 -9.92 -31.16 -15.10
C PRO A 143 -10.07 -31.24 -13.58
#